data_AF-A0A497JF06-F1
#
_entry.id   AF-A0A497JF06-F1
#
_cell.length_a   1.000
_cell.length_b   1.000
_cell.length_c   1.000
_cell.angle_alpha   90.00
_cell.angle_beta   90.00
_cell.angle_gamma   90.00
#
_symmetry.space_group_name_H-M   'P 1'
#
loop_
_entity.id
_entity.type
_entity.pdbx_description
1 polymer ?
#
loop_
_entity_poly.entity_id
_entity_poly.type
_entity_poly.pdbx_seq_one_letter_code
_entity_poly.pdbx_strand_id
1 'polypeptide(L)'
;MLSFNMLDLKNLLAESIAKKLDVPKEEIIKLIEVPPSEELGDYALACFALAKRLKKKPVEIANELSKTLSLPDGFAKMQGAGPYLNFFIDHAFLAERVINEVISKRDSYGASDIGKGKRVMVEYSQPNTNKPLHIGHLRNDSIGMAISNIFEFCGYDVIRANLMNDRGIHICQAMLAYQLFGNNETPETASVKGDKLVGKYYVLFHQKAKEDPKLHEMARELLRKWEAKDPETLALWKKLRDWVIEGFKQTYKRFGSYFDVIFFESDFYYKVKPIIEEGLAKGVFYKDEKGAIVAKLAPLPDKVVLREDGTSIYISNDLVLTKHKVEHYKLDLNIFVVASEQDLYFKQLFRIFELLGYKWHSVNEHLSYGLVLLREGKLKSREGKVIDADDLIDNVSELAKREILKRTKLSKEELESRALAIALAAIKFSMLRVDPKKNILFEPEKSVSFEGSTGPYIQYTYA
;
A
#
# COMPACT_ATOMS: atom_id res chain seq x y z
N MET A 1 -8.49 26.95 7.47
CA MET A 1 -7.67 27.83 6.60
C MET A 1 -6.77 26.91 5.79
N LEU A 2 -6.97 26.83 4.49
CA LEU A 2 -6.13 26.03 3.59
C LEU A 2 -4.67 26.53 3.66
N SER A 3 -3.71 25.63 3.46
CA SER A 3 -2.28 25.93 3.43
C SER A 3 -1.91 26.80 2.24
N PHE A 4 -1.16 27.89 2.48
CA PHE A 4 -0.72 28.79 1.42
C PHE A 4 0.46 28.17 0.69
N ASN A 5 0.16 27.47 -0.40
CA ASN A 5 1.17 26.85 -1.26
C ASN A 5 1.14 27.48 -2.67
N MET A 6 1.98 26.99 -3.58
CA MET A 6 2.00 27.44 -4.99
C MET A 6 0.62 27.31 -5.67
N LEU A 7 -0.22 26.36 -5.24
CA LEU A 7 -1.60 26.19 -5.72
C LEU A 7 -2.47 27.40 -5.38
N ASP A 8 -2.22 28.06 -4.24
CA ASP A 8 -2.94 29.27 -3.84
C ASP A 8 -2.57 30.48 -4.69
N LEU A 9 -1.30 30.65 -5.08
CA LEU A 9 -0.90 31.70 -6.03
C LEU A 9 -1.51 31.47 -7.41
N LYS A 10 -1.54 30.21 -7.89
CA LYS A 10 -2.22 29.86 -9.15
C LYS A 10 -3.73 30.16 -9.07
N ASN A 11 -4.36 29.85 -7.93
CA ASN A 11 -5.78 30.12 -7.69
C ASN A 11 -6.09 31.62 -7.65
N LEU A 12 -5.28 32.43 -6.97
CA LEU A 12 -5.41 33.89 -6.93
C LEU A 12 -5.25 34.51 -8.31
N LEU A 13 -4.26 34.04 -9.07
CA LEU A 13 -4.04 34.45 -10.45
C LEU A 13 -5.23 34.11 -11.35
N ALA A 14 -5.72 32.87 -11.26
CA ALA A 14 -6.87 32.43 -12.03
C ALA A 14 -8.14 33.24 -11.72
N GLU A 15 -8.34 33.61 -10.45
CA GLU A 15 -9.48 34.41 -10.00
C GLU A 15 -9.42 35.85 -10.52
N SER A 16 -8.23 36.47 -10.51
CA SER A 16 -8.03 37.80 -11.10
C SER A 16 -8.35 37.82 -12.60
N ILE A 17 -7.83 36.84 -13.35
CA ILE A 17 -8.07 36.70 -14.79
C ILE A 17 -9.55 36.38 -15.07
N ALA A 18 -10.15 35.45 -14.32
CA ALA A 18 -11.54 35.06 -14.45
C ALA A 18 -12.47 36.26 -14.26
N LYS A 19 -12.23 37.08 -13.24
CA LYS A 19 -12.98 38.32 -12.97
C LYS A 19 -12.80 39.35 -14.08
N LYS A 20 -11.59 39.49 -14.64
CA LYS A 20 -11.31 40.43 -15.73
C LYS A 20 -12.01 40.05 -17.03
N LEU A 21 -12.11 38.75 -17.30
CA LEU A 21 -12.61 38.20 -18.56
C LEU A 21 -14.08 37.76 -18.50
N ASP A 22 -14.69 37.78 -17.32
CA ASP A 22 -16.04 37.27 -17.05
C ASP A 22 -16.20 35.81 -17.48
N VAL A 23 -15.32 34.94 -16.96
CA VAL A 23 -15.29 33.49 -17.26
C VAL A 23 -15.14 32.66 -15.99
N PRO A 24 -15.55 31.38 -16.00
CA PRO A 24 -15.35 30.50 -14.85
C PRO A 24 -13.87 30.34 -14.48
N LYS A 25 -13.56 30.39 -13.18
CA LYS A 25 -12.20 30.24 -12.63
C LYS A 25 -11.58 28.91 -13.04
N GLU A 26 -12.36 27.84 -13.05
CA GLU A 26 -11.95 26.48 -13.38
C GLU A 26 -11.48 26.35 -14.83
N GLU A 27 -12.02 27.17 -15.74
CA GLU A 27 -11.52 27.24 -17.12
C GLU A 27 -10.13 27.89 -17.14
N ILE A 28 -9.94 29.01 -16.44
CA ILE A 28 -8.66 29.71 -16.40
C ILE A 28 -7.56 28.89 -15.72
N ILE A 29 -7.86 28.20 -14.62
CA ILE A 29 -6.88 27.35 -13.91
C ILE A 29 -6.23 26.34 -14.87
N LYS A 30 -7.00 25.80 -15.82
CA LYS A 30 -6.53 24.83 -16.82
C LYS A 30 -5.66 25.47 -17.91
N LEU A 31 -5.80 26.78 -18.12
CA LEU A 31 -5.03 27.54 -19.12
C LEU A 31 -3.73 28.13 -18.57
N ILE A 32 -3.55 28.12 -17.25
CA ILE A 32 -2.32 28.54 -16.59
C ILE A 32 -1.38 27.34 -16.50
N GLU A 33 -0.22 27.47 -17.11
CA GLU A 33 0.83 26.46 -17.21
C GLU A 33 2.10 26.92 -16.50
N VAL A 34 3.00 25.99 -16.20
CA VAL A 34 4.37 26.31 -15.77
C VAL A 34 5.25 26.30 -17.03
N PRO A 35 5.92 27.42 -17.38
CA PRO A 35 6.71 27.49 -18.58
C PRO A 35 7.97 26.61 -18.49
N PRO A 36 8.62 26.30 -19.64
CA PRO A 36 9.77 25.38 -19.67
C PRO A 36 11.08 25.95 -19.10
N SER A 37 11.12 27.25 -18.81
CA SER A 37 12.30 27.95 -18.26
C SER A 37 11.84 29.05 -17.31
N GLU A 38 12.58 29.24 -16.22
CA GLU A 38 12.34 30.29 -15.21
C GLU A 38 12.47 31.71 -15.80
N GLU A 39 13.23 31.88 -16.90
CA GLU A 39 13.33 33.16 -17.61
C GLU A 39 11.98 33.62 -18.20
N LEU A 40 11.10 32.67 -18.47
CA LEU A 40 9.74 32.91 -18.97
C LEU A 40 8.72 33.12 -17.83
N GLY A 41 9.17 33.16 -16.58
CA GLY A 41 8.34 33.34 -15.39
C GLY A 41 7.96 32.03 -14.71
N ASP A 42 7.13 32.13 -13.68
CA ASP A 42 6.68 31.00 -12.85
C ASP A 42 5.36 30.41 -13.36
N TYR A 43 4.54 31.26 -13.97
CA TYR A 43 3.27 30.87 -14.59
C TYR A 43 3.09 31.55 -15.95
N ALA A 44 2.42 30.87 -16.87
CA ALA A 44 2.07 31.42 -18.19
C ALA A 44 0.60 31.12 -18.53
N LEU A 45 -0.13 32.13 -19.01
CA LEU A 45 -1.47 31.97 -19.55
C LEU A 45 -1.41 31.81 -21.07
N ALA A 46 -1.82 30.65 -21.58
CA ALA A 46 -1.93 30.39 -23.01
C ALA A 46 -3.17 31.10 -23.61
N CYS A 47 -2.97 32.26 -24.25
CA CYS A 47 -4.09 33.10 -24.74
C CYS A 47 -4.79 32.54 -25.98
N PHE A 48 -4.27 31.47 -26.59
CA PHE A 48 -4.90 30.80 -27.75
C PHE A 48 -6.31 30.30 -27.45
N ALA A 49 -6.53 29.74 -26.27
CA ALA A 49 -7.83 29.22 -25.86
C ALA A 49 -8.87 30.34 -25.68
N LEU A 50 -8.42 31.57 -25.45
CA LEU A 50 -9.28 32.75 -25.26
C LEU A 50 -9.62 33.44 -26.58
N ALA A 51 -8.88 33.18 -27.66
CA ALA A 51 -9.02 33.87 -28.94
C ALA A 51 -10.42 33.75 -29.54
N LYS A 52 -11.01 32.55 -29.53
CA LYS A 52 -12.35 32.30 -30.07
C LYS A 52 -13.43 33.07 -29.28
N ARG A 53 -13.30 33.15 -27.95
CA ARG A 53 -14.25 33.82 -27.06
C ARG A 53 -14.15 35.33 -27.19
N LEU A 54 -12.93 35.86 -27.14
CA LEU A 54 -12.67 37.30 -27.18
C LEU A 54 -12.66 37.89 -28.59
N LYS A 55 -12.71 37.04 -29.63
CA LYS A 55 -12.65 37.43 -31.06
C LYS A 55 -11.44 38.33 -31.39
N LYS A 56 -10.31 38.07 -30.73
CA LYS A 56 -9.04 38.81 -30.85
C LYS A 56 -7.89 37.83 -31.11
N LYS A 57 -6.78 38.31 -31.70
CA LYS A 57 -5.60 37.47 -31.89
C LYS A 57 -4.96 37.18 -30.52
N PRO A 58 -4.39 35.97 -30.28
CA PRO A 58 -3.78 35.61 -29.00
C PRO A 58 -2.73 36.62 -28.50
N VAL A 59 -1.92 37.16 -29.42
CA VAL A 59 -0.90 38.17 -29.13
C VAL A 59 -1.52 39.50 -28.67
N GLU A 60 -2.64 39.90 -29.26
CA GLU A 60 -3.37 41.10 -28.85
C GLU A 60 -3.96 40.91 -27.45
N ILE A 61 -4.51 39.73 -27.17
CA ILE A 61 -5.05 39.37 -25.85
C ILE A 61 -3.96 39.43 -24.78
N ALA A 62 -2.81 38.81 -25.02
CA ALA A 62 -1.69 38.83 -24.08
C ALA A 62 -1.19 40.26 -23.80
N ASN A 63 -1.06 41.09 -24.84
CA ASN A 63 -0.63 42.48 -24.72
C ASN A 63 -1.66 43.41 -24.06
N GLU A 64 -2.96 43.13 -24.25
CA GLU A 64 -4.03 43.87 -23.59
C GLU A 64 -4.12 43.50 -22.10
N LEU A 65 -4.05 42.21 -21.80
CA LEU A 65 -4.08 41.72 -20.43
C LEU A 65 -2.84 42.17 -19.65
N SER A 66 -1.65 42.17 -20.26
CA SER A 66 -0.42 42.66 -19.59
C SER A 66 -0.48 44.13 -19.17
N LYS A 67 -1.40 44.93 -19.75
CA LYS A 67 -1.61 46.34 -19.40
C LYS A 67 -2.82 46.58 -18.50
N THR A 68 -3.82 45.70 -18.57
CA THR A 68 -5.15 45.98 -17.99
C THR A 68 -5.56 45.02 -16.88
N LEU A 69 -4.85 43.90 -16.71
CA LEU A 69 -5.04 42.96 -15.61
C LEU A 69 -4.39 43.51 -14.35
N SER A 70 -5.10 43.45 -13.23
CA SER A 70 -4.50 43.73 -11.92
C SER A 70 -3.73 42.50 -11.48
N LEU A 71 -2.42 42.65 -11.27
CA LEU A 71 -1.60 41.63 -10.64
C LEU A 71 -2.10 41.39 -9.22
N PRO A 72 -2.45 40.14 -8.85
CA PRO A 72 -2.77 39.83 -7.46
C PRO A 72 -1.52 39.86 -6.59
N ASP A 73 -1.72 39.96 -5.27
CA ASP A 73 -0.63 39.92 -4.30
C ASP A 73 0.24 38.66 -4.49
N GLY A 74 1.55 38.84 -4.33
CA GLY A 74 2.55 37.79 -4.51
C GLY A 74 3.11 37.64 -5.93
N PHE A 75 2.74 38.51 -6.86
CA PHE A 75 3.37 38.61 -8.17
C PHE A 75 4.11 39.93 -8.34
N ALA A 76 5.38 39.85 -8.75
CA ALA A 76 6.24 41.01 -8.95
C ALA A 76 5.96 41.69 -10.30
N LYS A 77 5.70 40.91 -11.35
CA LYS A 77 5.42 41.45 -12.70
C LYS A 77 4.68 40.45 -13.58
N MET A 78 4.09 40.96 -14.66
CA MET A 78 3.60 40.17 -15.79
C MET A 78 4.15 40.72 -17.10
N GLN A 79 4.31 39.87 -18.11
CA GLN A 79 4.86 40.24 -19.40
C GLN A 79 4.18 39.48 -20.54
N GLY A 80 3.73 40.20 -21.56
CA GLY A 80 3.29 39.58 -22.81
C GLY A 80 4.50 39.00 -23.57
N ALA A 81 4.44 37.72 -23.91
CA ALA A 81 5.47 37.01 -24.66
C ALA A 81 4.81 36.27 -25.84
N GLY A 82 4.64 36.98 -26.96
CA GLY A 82 3.89 36.47 -28.10
C GLY A 82 2.44 36.14 -27.70
N PRO A 83 1.97 34.89 -27.89
CA PRO A 83 0.61 34.47 -27.54
C PRO A 83 0.45 34.05 -26.07
N TYR A 84 1.45 34.27 -25.23
CA TYR A 84 1.43 33.97 -23.80
C TYR A 84 1.46 35.26 -22.97
N LEU A 85 0.82 35.22 -21.81
CA LEU A 85 1.03 36.19 -20.75
C LEU A 85 1.76 35.50 -19.60
N ASN A 86 3.00 35.90 -19.38
CA ASN A 86 3.89 35.34 -18.37
C ASN A 86 3.76 36.11 -17.06
N PHE A 87 3.86 35.42 -15.93
CA PHE A 87 3.73 35.96 -14.59
C PHE A 87 4.93 35.53 -13.76
N PHE A 88 5.47 36.48 -13.01
CA PHE A 88 6.65 36.31 -12.17
C PHE A 88 6.25 36.54 -10.72
N ILE A 89 6.50 35.55 -9.88
CA ILE A 89 6.21 35.59 -8.46
C ILE A 89 7.18 36.55 -7.78
N ASP A 90 6.68 37.27 -6.78
CA ASP A 90 7.56 37.97 -5.85
C ASP A 90 8.18 36.94 -4.90
N HIS A 91 9.45 36.61 -5.12
CA HIS A 91 10.16 35.60 -4.34
C HIS A 91 10.32 36.02 -2.87
N ALA A 92 10.41 37.32 -2.56
CA ALA A 92 10.49 37.78 -1.18
C ALA A 92 9.16 37.54 -0.47
N PHE A 93 8.05 37.88 -1.15
CA PHE A 93 6.69 37.59 -0.66
C PHE A 93 6.45 36.09 -0.45
N LEU A 94 6.84 35.26 -1.43
CA LEU A 94 6.70 33.80 -1.34
C LEU A 94 7.53 33.23 -0.19
N ALA A 95 8.80 33.62 -0.09
CA ALA A 95 9.70 33.14 0.96
C ALA A 95 9.18 33.51 2.36
N GLU A 96 8.79 34.76 2.57
CA GLU A 96 8.23 35.21 3.85
C GLU A 96 7.01 34.36 4.25
N ARG A 97 6.05 34.18 3.33
CA ARG A 97 4.84 33.41 3.63
C ARG A 97 5.13 31.94 3.90
N VAL A 98 5.91 31.28 3.05
CA VAL A 98 6.22 29.86 3.19
C VAL A 98 6.99 29.61 4.49
N ILE A 99 8.01 30.41 4.79
CA ILE A 99 8.79 30.28 6.02
C ILE A 99 7.90 30.50 7.26
N ASN A 100 7.08 31.56 7.26
CA ASN A 100 6.16 31.83 8.36
C ASN A 100 5.13 30.70 8.54
N GLU A 101 4.61 30.14 7.46
CA GLU A 101 3.68 29.01 7.52
C GLU A 101 4.35 27.74 8.05
N VAL A 102 5.55 27.40 7.56
CA VAL A 102 6.32 26.25 8.04
C VAL A 102 6.60 26.38 9.53
N ILE A 103 7.04 27.56 10.00
CA ILE A 103 7.34 27.82 11.41
C ILE A 103 6.07 27.75 12.27
N SER A 104 4.95 28.30 11.76
CA SER A 104 3.67 28.34 12.47
C SER A 104 3.01 26.95 12.56
N LYS A 105 2.96 26.21 11.44
CA LYS A 105 2.27 24.92 11.34
C LYS A 105 3.12 23.73 11.78
N ARG A 106 4.45 23.83 11.68
CA ARG A 106 5.41 22.77 12.04
C ARG A 106 5.02 21.42 11.43
N ASP A 107 4.74 20.43 12.27
CA ASP A 107 4.37 19.08 11.88
C ASP A 107 3.08 19.02 11.03
N SER A 108 2.23 20.06 11.08
CA SER A 108 1.01 20.17 10.27
C SER A 108 1.20 20.92 8.94
N TYR A 109 2.42 21.36 8.62
CA TYR A 109 2.69 22.02 7.34
C TYR A 109 2.45 21.05 6.17
N GLY A 110 1.58 21.46 5.23
CA GLY A 110 1.13 20.61 4.13
C GLY A 110 -0.08 19.71 4.45
N ALA A 111 -0.58 19.71 5.69
CA ALA A 111 -1.80 19.01 6.05
C ALA A 111 -3.03 19.65 5.38
N SER A 112 -4.10 18.87 5.24
CA SER A 112 -5.38 19.36 4.71
C SER A 112 -6.57 18.68 5.39
N ASP A 113 -7.76 19.26 5.24
CA ASP A 113 -9.02 18.72 5.79
C ASP A 113 -9.91 18.06 4.70
N ILE A 114 -9.34 17.74 3.53
CA ILE A 114 -10.11 17.21 2.37
C ILE A 114 -10.81 15.88 2.69
N GLY A 115 -10.27 15.15 3.66
CA GLY A 115 -10.78 13.87 4.16
C GLY A 115 -11.76 13.98 5.31
N LYS A 116 -12.02 15.18 5.84
CA LYS A 116 -12.81 15.34 7.06
C LYS A 116 -14.20 14.72 6.90
N GLY A 117 -14.54 13.83 7.84
CA GLY A 117 -15.81 13.09 7.84
C GLY A 117 -15.87 11.91 6.87
N LYS A 118 -14.77 11.60 6.17
CA LYS A 118 -14.64 10.41 5.33
C LYS A 118 -13.77 9.38 6.00
N ARG A 119 -14.12 8.11 5.83
CA ARG A 119 -13.42 6.97 6.40
C ARG A 119 -12.76 6.11 5.34
N VAL A 120 -11.49 5.80 5.53
CA VAL A 120 -10.67 5.00 4.62
C VAL A 120 -10.15 3.77 5.35
N MET A 121 -10.34 2.58 4.78
CA MET A 121 -9.61 1.40 5.20
C MET A 121 -8.43 1.16 4.28
N VAL A 122 -7.25 0.91 4.84
CA VAL A 122 -6.06 0.48 4.09
C VAL A 122 -5.66 -0.88 4.60
N GLU A 123 -5.89 -1.91 3.77
CA GLU A 123 -5.49 -3.28 4.06
C GLU A 123 -4.11 -3.58 3.49
N TYR A 124 -3.19 -4.02 4.34
CA TYR A 124 -1.82 -4.32 3.97
C TYR A 124 -1.21 -5.44 4.84
N SER A 125 0.02 -5.84 4.51
CA SER A 125 0.78 -6.99 5.02
C SER A 125 0.26 -8.36 4.59
N GLN A 126 -0.95 -8.71 5.00
CA GLN A 126 -1.70 -9.92 4.64
C GLN A 126 -0.88 -11.23 4.60
N PRO A 127 -0.18 -11.59 5.70
CA PRO A 127 0.72 -12.73 5.70
C PRO A 127 -0.02 -14.06 5.80
N ASN A 128 0.68 -15.14 5.45
CA ASN A 128 0.21 -16.51 5.68
C ASN A 128 0.81 -17.05 6.98
N THR A 129 0.01 -17.69 7.84
CA THR A 129 0.47 -18.14 9.16
C THR A 129 1.23 -19.48 9.13
N ASN A 130 1.91 -19.80 8.04
CA ASN A 130 2.71 -21.02 7.89
C ASN A 130 4.23 -20.75 7.75
N LYS A 131 4.63 -19.47 7.72
CA LYS A 131 6.02 -19.05 7.51
C LYS A 131 6.24 -17.65 8.09
N PRO A 132 7.50 -17.26 8.38
CA PRO A 132 7.80 -15.90 8.83
C PRO A 132 7.58 -14.86 7.72
N LEU A 133 7.55 -13.59 8.13
CA LEU A 133 7.54 -12.46 7.21
C LEU A 133 8.84 -12.40 6.39
N HIS A 134 8.78 -11.74 5.25
CA HIS A 134 9.90 -11.66 4.30
C HIS A 134 9.93 -10.30 3.64
N ILE A 135 10.99 -10.01 2.88
CA ILE A 135 11.18 -8.70 2.22
C ILE A 135 9.97 -8.19 1.42
N GLY A 136 9.23 -9.09 0.76
CA GLY A 136 7.99 -8.73 0.07
C GLY A 136 6.90 -8.13 1.00
N HIS A 137 6.81 -8.61 2.24
CA HIS A 137 5.92 -8.05 3.26
C HIS A 137 6.43 -6.68 3.73
N LEU A 138 7.75 -6.49 3.86
CA LEU A 138 8.31 -5.17 4.22
C LEU A 138 8.01 -4.10 3.16
N ARG A 139 7.99 -4.46 1.87
CA ARG A 139 7.51 -3.56 0.81
C ARG A 139 6.04 -3.24 0.97
N ASN A 140 5.21 -4.26 1.17
CA ASN A 140 3.78 -4.10 1.37
C ASN A 140 3.48 -3.16 2.56
N ASP A 141 4.09 -3.46 3.71
CA ASP A 141 4.01 -2.65 4.92
C ASP A 141 4.47 -1.22 4.69
N SER A 142 5.61 -1.01 4.01
CA SER A 142 6.09 0.35 3.71
C SER A 142 5.07 1.17 2.93
N ILE A 143 4.47 0.58 1.89
CA ILE A 143 3.47 1.23 1.04
C ILE A 143 2.18 1.48 1.84
N GLY A 144 1.67 0.47 2.54
CA GLY A 144 0.45 0.57 3.34
C GLY A 144 0.56 1.61 4.44
N MET A 145 1.67 1.64 5.17
CA MET A 145 1.95 2.66 6.19
C MET A 145 2.03 4.06 5.59
N ALA A 146 2.76 4.24 4.47
CA ALA A 146 2.91 5.54 3.83
C ALA A 146 1.56 6.10 3.36
N ILE A 147 0.74 5.28 2.70
CA ILE A 147 -0.59 5.68 2.24
C ILE A 147 -1.52 5.99 3.42
N SER A 148 -1.52 5.15 4.45
CA SER A 148 -2.32 5.40 5.67
C SER A 148 -1.96 6.74 6.30
N ASN A 149 -0.67 7.05 6.42
CA ASN A 149 -0.20 8.31 7.02
C ASN A 149 -0.54 9.52 6.14
N ILE A 150 -0.48 9.39 4.81
CA ILE A 150 -0.90 10.47 3.89
C ILE A 150 -2.40 10.76 4.02
N PHE A 151 -3.25 9.74 4.09
CA PHE A 151 -4.68 9.92 4.30
C PHE A 151 -4.98 10.56 5.65
N GLU A 152 -4.34 10.11 6.72
CA GLU A 152 -4.50 10.69 8.05
C GLU A 152 -4.04 12.17 8.07
N PHE A 153 -2.92 12.48 7.43
CA PHE A 153 -2.42 13.85 7.26
C PHE A 153 -3.36 14.76 6.43
N CYS A 154 -4.24 14.15 5.64
CA CYS A 154 -5.28 14.81 4.86
C CYS A 154 -6.66 14.81 5.56
N GLY A 155 -6.71 14.45 6.85
CA GLY A 155 -7.89 14.57 7.69
C GLY A 155 -8.91 13.43 7.55
N TYR A 156 -8.55 12.31 6.91
CA TYR A 156 -9.40 11.12 6.84
C TYR A 156 -9.37 10.33 8.16
N ASP A 157 -10.47 9.67 8.48
CA ASP A 157 -10.51 8.62 9.52
C ASP A 157 -9.97 7.31 8.94
N VAL A 158 -8.73 6.96 9.28
CA VAL A 158 -8.00 5.84 8.67
C VAL A 158 -8.05 4.60 9.55
N ILE A 159 -8.49 3.49 8.97
CA ILE A 159 -8.46 2.16 9.58
C ILE A 159 -7.38 1.33 8.90
N ARG A 160 -6.32 0.98 9.62
CA ARG A 160 -5.25 0.10 9.16
C ARG A 160 -5.66 -1.35 9.39
N ALA A 161 -5.91 -2.09 8.32
CA ALA A 161 -6.37 -3.47 8.39
C ALA A 161 -5.26 -4.45 7.97
N ASN A 162 -5.27 -5.64 8.56
CA ASN A 162 -4.46 -6.77 8.13
C ASN A 162 -5.36 -8.00 7.98
N LEU A 163 -5.29 -8.68 6.83
CA LEU A 163 -5.96 -9.97 6.62
C LEU A 163 -4.95 -11.10 6.75
N MET A 164 -4.92 -11.75 7.91
CA MET A 164 -4.07 -12.91 8.13
C MET A 164 -4.71 -14.15 7.53
N ASN A 165 -3.99 -14.81 6.64
CA ASN A 165 -4.37 -16.11 6.11
C ASN A 165 -3.97 -17.20 7.11
N ASP A 166 -4.94 -17.61 7.92
CA ASP A 166 -4.81 -18.62 8.95
C ASP A 166 -5.54 -19.93 8.61
N ARG A 167 -5.90 -20.14 7.34
CA ARG A 167 -6.49 -21.37 6.84
C ARG A 167 -5.82 -21.85 5.57
N GLY A 168 -5.61 -23.16 5.48
CA GLY A 168 -5.44 -23.82 4.19
C GLY A 168 -4.43 -24.95 4.25
N ILE A 169 -4.23 -25.58 3.09
CA ILE A 169 -3.38 -26.77 2.99
C ILE A 169 -1.95 -26.52 3.47
N HIS A 170 -1.41 -25.31 3.27
CA HIS A 170 -0.04 -24.98 3.70
C HIS A 170 0.13 -24.96 5.22
N ILE A 171 -0.91 -24.61 5.96
CA ILE A 171 -0.90 -24.66 7.43
C ILE A 171 -1.03 -26.10 7.89
N CYS A 172 -1.91 -26.89 7.27
CA CYS A 172 -2.02 -28.33 7.54
C CYS A 172 -0.71 -29.09 7.27
N GLN A 173 0.06 -28.68 6.25
CA GLN A 173 1.39 -29.23 5.97
C GLN A 173 2.37 -28.99 7.13
N ALA A 174 2.40 -27.77 7.67
CA ALA A 174 3.23 -27.45 8.84
C ALA A 174 2.76 -28.18 10.10
N MET A 175 1.44 -28.23 10.34
CA MET A 175 0.81 -28.96 11.45
C MET A 175 1.17 -30.44 11.41
N LEU A 176 1.06 -31.08 10.25
CA LEU A 176 1.34 -32.50 10.09
C LEU A 176 2.83 -32.81 10.35
N ALA A 177 3.74 -31.98 9.81
CA ALA A 177 5.16 -32.16 10.09
C ALA A 177 5.48 -31.95 11.58
N TYR A 178 4.82 -31.00 12.25
CA TYR A 178 4.94 -30.84 13.71
C TYR A 178 4.39 -32.05 14.48
N GLN A 179 3.26 -32.62 14.07
CA GLN A 179 2.70 -33.82 14.71
C GLN A 179 3.63 -35.02 14.59
N LEU A 180 4.24 -35.22 13.42
CA LEU A 180 5.07 -36.39 13.15
C LEU A 180 6.51 -36.25 13.68
N PHE A 181 7.06 -35.05 13.63
CA PHE A 181 8.50 -34.83 13.85
C PHE A 181 8.80 -33.78 14.93
N GLY A 182 7.78 -33.18 15.52
CA GLY A 182 7.95 -32.01 16.40
C GLY A 182 8.38 -32.31 17.82
N ASN A 183 8.18 -33.54 18.31
CA ASN A 183 8.64 -33.98 19.64
C ASN A 183 8.32 -32.99 20.79
N ASN A 184 7.13 -32.38 20.77
CA ASN A 184 6.69 -31.34 21.70
C ASN A 184 7.57 -30.07 21.77
N GLU A 185 8.38 -29.81 20.74
CA GLU A 185 9.16 -28.58 20.61
C GLU A 185 8.22 -27.35 20.68
N THR A 186 8.67 -26.33 21.39
CA THR A 186 8.01 -25.04 21.57
C THR A 186 8.99 -23.91 21.20
N PRO A 187 8.50 -22.69 20.89
CA PRO A 187 9.37 -21.54 20.65
C PRO A 187 10.40 -21.33 21.77
N GLU A 188 9.99 -21.55 23.03
CA GLU A 188 10.82 -21.39 24.22
C GLU A 188 11.91 -22.46 24.28
N THR A 189 11.54 -23.74 24.14
CA THR A 189 12.52 -24.84 24.20
C THR A 189 13.50 -24.81 23.03
N ALA A 190 13.05 -24.34 21.85
CA ALA A 190 13.89 -24.20 20.67
C ALA A 190 14.76 -22.93 20.73
N SER A 191 14.44 -21.96 21.59
CA SER A 191 15.00 -20.60 21.55
C SER A 191 14.86 -19.96 20.15
N VAL A 192 13.74 -20.20 19.50
CA VAL A 192 13.42 -19.71 18.15
C VAL A 192 12.05 -19.04 18.16
N LYS A 193 11.94 -17.91 17.48
CA LYS A 193 10.69 -17.17 17.29
C LYS A 193 9.59 -18.06 16.69
N GLY A 194 8.34 -17.90 17.15
CA GLY A 194 7.24 -18.82 16.84
C GLY A 194 6.92 -19.00 15.35
N ASP A 195 6.94 -17.92 14.57
CA ASP A 195 6.75 -17.97 13.11
C ASP A 195 7.91 -18.66 12.37
N LYS A 196 9.15 -18.46 12.83
CA LYS A 196 10.34 -19.19 12.35
C LYS A 196 10.25 -20.69 12.70
N LEU A 197 9.77 -21.03 13.89
CA LEU A 197 9.56 -22.42 14.31
C LEU A 197 8.52 -23.13 13.41
N VAL A 198 7.35 -22.52 13.19
CA VAL A 198 6.35 -23.09 12.29
C VAL A 198 6.86 -23.15 10.84
N GLY A 199 7.60 -22.13 10.40
CA GLY A 199 8.27 -22.12 9.10
C GLY A 199 9.26 -23.28 8.92
N LYS A 200 10.03 -23.63 9.96
CA LYS A 200 10.91 -24.81 9.97
C LYS A 200 10.12 -26.09 9.67
N TYR A 201 8.98 -26.30 10.33
CA TYR A 201 8.13 -27.48 10.08
C TYR A 201 7.49 -27.48 8.70
N TYR A 202 7.12 -26.30 8.18
CA TYR A 202 6.65 -26.19 6.80
C TYR A 202 7.72 -26.60 5.78
N VAL A 203 8.97 -26.17 5.96
CA VAL A 203 10.09 -26.60 5.11
C VAL A 203 10.36 -28.10 5.26
N LEU A 204 10.37 -28.60 6.50
CA LEU A 204 10.56 -30.02 6.81
C LEU A 204 9.49 -30.90 6.13
N PHE A 205 8.23 -30.47 6.11
CA PHE A 205 7.16 -31.15 5.38
C PHE A 205 7.55 -31.35 3.91
N HIS A 206 7.99 -30.29 3.22
CA HIS A 206 8.34 -30.37 1.79
C HIS A 206 9.59 -31.20 1.54
N GLN A 207 10.52 -31.27 2.49
CA GLN A 207 11.67 -32.19 2.40
C GLN A 207 11.20 -33.65 2.52
N LYS A 208 10.40 -33.96 3.54
CA LYS A 208 9.89 -35.31 3.79
C LYS A 208 8.90 -35.78 2.73
N ALA A 209 8.09 -34.89 2.17
CA ALA A 209 7.12 -35.23 1.12
C ALA A 209 7.77 -35.63 -0.22
N LYS A 210 9.05 -35.26 -0.45
CA LYS A 210 9.83 -35.79 -1.58
C LYS A 210 10.17 -37.26 -1.40
N GLU A 211 10.38 -37.69 -0.16
CA GLU A 211 10.70 -39.08 0.21
C GLU A 211 9.43 -39.92 0.36
N ASP A 212 8.37 -39.34 0.93
CA ASP A 212 7.07 -39.98 1.12
C ASP A 212 5.91 -39.10 0.58
N PRO A 213 5.47 -39.34 -0.67
CA PRO A 213 4.35 -38.63 -1.27
C PRO A 213 3.02 -38.78 -0.51
N LYS A 214 2.85 -39.81 0.34
CA LYS A 214 1.61 -40.03 1.12
C LYS A 214 1.33 -38.88 2.10
N LEU A 215 2.36 -38.16 2.52
CA LEU A 215 2.23 -36.98 3.38
C LEU A 215 1.31 -35.91 2.77
N HIS A 216 1.22 -35.81 1.45
CA HIS A 216 0.29 -34.90 0.80
C HIS A 216 -1.18 -35.27 1.03
N GLU A 217 -1.49 -36.57 1.01
CA GLU A 217 -2.86 -37.03 1.26
C GLU A 217 -3.21 -36.92 2.75
N MET A 218 -2.28 -37.23 3.64
CA MET A 218 -2.44 -37.01 5.08
C MET A 218 -2.70 -35.52 5.40
N ALA A 219 -2.01 -34.60 4.74
CA ALA A 219 -2.24 -33.17 4.92
C ALA A 219 -3.64 -32.74 4.41
N ARG A 220 -4.16 -33.36 3.35
CA ARG A 220 -5.54 -33.14 2.87
C ARG A 220 -6.57 -33.72 3.82
N GLU A 221 -6.31 -34.87 4.42
CA GLU A 221 -7.16 -35.44 5.48
C GLU A 221 -7.19 -34.51 6.70
N LEU A 222 -6.04 -33.97 7.11
CA LEU A 222 -5.97 -33.00 8.21
C LEU A 222 -6.76 -31.71 7.90
N LEU A 223 -6.73 -31.24 6.65
CA LEU A 223 -7.58 -30.13 6.22
C LEU A 223 -9.07 -30.47 6.32
N ARG A 224 -9.49 -31.68 5.90
CA ARG A 224 -10.87 -32.15 6.06
C ARG A 224 -11.30 -32.22 7.52
N LYS A 225 -10.42 -32.69 8.41
CA LYS A 225 -10.65 -32.69 9.88
C LYS A 225 -10.81 -31.28 10.43
N TRP A 226 -9.97 -30.34 9.97
CA TRP A 226 -10.06 -28.93 10.34
C TRP A 226 -11.41 -28.32 9.90
N GLU A 227 -11.85 -28.59 8.67
CA GLU A 227 -13.15 -28.14 8.14
C GLU A 227 -14.33 -28.77 8.88
N ALA A 228 -14.20 -30.03 9.30
CA ALA A 228 -15.16 -30.73 10.14
C ALA A 228 -15.16 -30.29 11.62
N LYS A 229 -14.31 -29.31 11.98
CA LYS A 229 -14.14 -28.80 13.35
C LYS A 229 -13.72 -29.86 14.36
N ASP A 230 -12.88 -30.81 13.93
CA ASP A 230 -12.29 -31.81 14.82
C ASP A 230 -11.54 -31.14 15.99
N PRO A 231 -11.88 -31.44 17.26
CA PRO A 231 -11.33 -30.74 18.42
C PRO A 231 -9.81 -30.80 18.54
N GLU A 232 -9.19 -31.94 18.25
CA GLU A 232 -7.73 -32.12 18.35
C GLU A 232 -7.01 -31.33 17.26
N THR A 233 -7.52 -31.41 16.02
CA THR A 233 -6.99 -30.66 14.89
C THR A 233 -7.10 -29.15 15.11
N LEU A 234 -8.23 -28.67 15.64
CA LEU A 234 -8.42 -27.25 15.96
C LEU A 234 -7.52 -26.79 17.11
N ALA A 235 -7.31 -27.61 18.14
CA ALA A 235 -6.42 -27.29 19.24
C ALA A 235 -4.96 -27.12 18.76
N LEU A 236 -4.49 -28.04 17.90
CA LEU A 236 -3.17 -27.93 17.30
C LEU A 236 -3.05 -26.71 16.39
N TRP A 237 -4.05 -26.49 15.53
CA TRP A 237 -4.09 -25.34 14.63
C TRP A 237 -3.98 -24.03 15.42
N LYS A 238 -4.80 -23.86 16.46
CA LYS A 238 -4.80 -22.68 17.31
C LYS A 238 -3.44 -22.49 17.99
N LYS A 239 -2.84 -23.55 18.52
CA LYS A 239 -1.50 -23.52 19.13
C LYS A 239 -0.44 -22.98 18.18
N LEU A 240 -0.31 -23.55 16.99
CA LEU A 240 0.72 -23.14 16.02
C LEU A 240 0.43 -21.74 15.44
N ARG A 241 -0.85 -21.44 15.18
CA ARG A 241 -1.28 -20.12 14.72
C ARG A 241 -0.92 -19.04 15.73
N ASP A 242 -1.21 -19.25 17.01
CA ASP A 242 -0.93 -18.28 18.07
C ASP A 242 0.58 -17.99 18.19
N TRP A 243 1.44 -19.01 18.02
CA TRP A 243 2.90 -18.81 17.94
C TRP A 243 3.35 -17.95 16.76
N VAL A 244 2.75 -18.16 15.58
CA VAL A 244 3.08 -17.40 14.37
C VAL A 244 2.62 -15.95 14.52
N ILE A 245 1.41 -15.74 15.02
CA ILE A 245 0.87 -14.40 15.26
C ILE A 245 1.73 -13.63 16.25
N GLU A 246 2.18 -14.27 17.34
CA GLU A 246 3.08 -13.62 18.30
C GLU A 246 4.44 -13.29 17.68
N GLY A 247 4.95 -14.17 16.82
CA GLY A 247 6.12 -13.87 15.99
C GLY A 247 5.91 -12.65 15.09
N PHE A 248 4.80 -12.58 14.36
CA PHE A 248 4.49 -11.43 13.50
C PHE A 248 4.42 -10.12 14.29
N LYS A 249 3.80 -10.10 15.47
CA LYS A 249 3.77 -8.91 16.34
C LYS A 249 5.16 -8.39 16.67
N GLN A 250 6.13 -9.27 16.93
CA GLN A 250 7.51 -8.87 17.21
C GLN A 250 8.14 -8.17 15.99
N THR A 251 8.00 -8.73 14.79
CA THR A 251 8.50 -8.10 13.55
C THR A 251 7.77 -6.79 13.25
N TYR A 252 6.45 -6.75 13.38
CA TYR A 252 5.67 -5.53 13.15
C TYR A 252 6.08 -4.42 14.10
N LYS A 253 6.22 -4.72 15.41
CA LYS A 253 6.71 -3.77 16.40
C LYS A 253 8.11 -3.25 16.03
N ARG A 254 9.00 -4.15 15.61
CA ARG A 254 10.37 -3.80 15.23
C ARG A 254 10.43 -2.94 13.96
N PHE A 255 9.59 -3.22 12.97
CA PHE A 255 9.52 -2.44 11.72
C PHE A 255 8.73 -1.13 11.89
N GLY A 256 7.87 -1.05 12.91
CA GLY A 256 6.96 0.07 13.16
C GLY A 256 5.62 -0.04 12.43
N SER A 257 5.24 -1.24 11.96
CA SER A 257 3.90 -1.50 11.41
C SER A 257 2.87 -1.55 12.53
N TYR A 258 1.68 -0.99 12.29
CA TYR A 258 0.59 -0.95 13.25
C TYR A 258 -0.76 -1.14 12.54
N PHE A 259 -1.65 -1.90 13.17
CA PHE A 259 -2.96 -2.28 12.63
C PHE A 259 -4.04 -2.05 13.67
N ASP A 260 -5.12 -1.38 13.27
CA ASP A 260 -6.31 -1.12 14.09
C ASP A 260 -7.21 -2.36 14.15
N VAL A 261 -7.24 -3.14 13.06
CA VAL A 261 -8.02 -4.37 12.97
C VAL A 261 -7.23 -5.47 12.27
N ILE A 262 -7.34 -6.68 12.81
CA ILE A 262 -6.80 -7.90 12.20
C ILE A 262 -7.99 -8.80 11.88
N PHE A 263 -8.17 -9.11 10.60
CA PHE A 263 -9.11 -10.10 10.11
C PHE A 263 -8.40 -11.45 9.94
N PHE A 264 -9.11 -12.53 10.20
CA PHE A 264 -8.65 -13.88 9.92
C PHE A 264 -9.54 -14.51 8.84
N GLU A 265 -8.93 -15.17 7.85
CA GLU A 265 -9.72 -15.88 6.82
C GLU A 265 -10.65 -16.93 7.45
N SER A 266 -10.22 -17.55 8.55
CA SER A 266 -11.00 -18.54 9.31
C SER A 266 -12.34 -18.00 9.86
N ASP A 267 -12.51 -16.68 10.02
CA ASP A 267 -13.72 -16.06 10.57
C ASP A 267 -14.85 -15.86 9.53
N PHE A 268 -14.53 -15.96 8.23
CA PHE A 268 -15.43 -15.56 7.14
C PHE A 268 -15.77 -16.69 6.16
N TYR A 269 -14.92 -17.70 6.02
CA TYR A 269 -15.05 -18.71 4.95
C TYR A 269 -16.41 -19.44 4.87
N TYR A 270 -17.09 -19.62 6.02
CA TYR A 270 -18.35 -20.38 6.09
C TYR A 270 -19.58 -19.51 5.83
N LYS A 271 -19.40 -18.19 5.68
CA LYS A 271 -20.47 -17.21 5.48
C LYS A 271 -20.75 -16.91 4.00
N VAL A 272 -20.25 -17.74 3.09
CA VAL A 272 -20.32 -17.52 1.63
C VAL A 272 -21.69 -17.80 1.02
N LYS A 273 -22.49 -18.69 1.64
CA LYS A 273 -23.75 -19.16 1.06
C LYS A 273 -24.71 -18.03 0.63
N PRO A 274 -24.99 -16.99 1.46
CA PRO A 274 -25.93 -15.94 1.08
C PRO A 274 -25.54 -15.16 -0.18
N ILE A 275 -24.25 -14.83 -0.36
CA ILE A 275 -23.83 -14.05 -1.53
C ILE A 275 -23.81 -14.90 -2.81
N ILE A 276 -23.55 -16.20 -2.66
CA ILE A 276 -23.64 -17.17 -3.77
C ILE A 276 -25.10 -17.31 -4.25
N GLU A 277 -26.05 -17.48 -3.33
CA GLU A 277 -27.48 -17.56 -3.65
C GLU A 277 -27.99 -16.27 -4.29
N GLU A 278 -27.56 -15.12 -3.79
CA GLU A 278 -27.87 -13.82 -4.38
C GLU A 278 -27.38 -13.71 -5.83
N GLY A 279 -26.13 -14.09 -6.10
CA GLY A 279 -25.57 -14.00 -7.45
C GLY A 279 -26.19 -14.96 -8.44
N LEU A 280 -26.60 -16.16 -7.99
CA LEU A 280 -27.40 -17.08 -8.80
C LEU A 280 -28.79 -16.49 -9.11
N ALA A 281 -29.47 -15.95 -8.11
CA ALA A 281 -30.80 -15.35 -8.28
C ALA A 281 -30.79 -14.14 -9.23
N LYS A 282 -29.71 -13.36 -9.22
CA LYS A 282 -29.52 -12.20 -10.12
C LYS A 282 -28.98 -12.58 -11.51
N GLY A 283 -28.69 -13.86 -11.77
CA GLY A 283 -28.10 -14.31 -13.04
C GLY A 283 -26.66 -13.84 -13.28
N VAL A 284 -25.99 -13.33 -12.25
CA VAL A 284 -24.57 -12.94 -12.28
C VAL A 284 -23.69 -14.19 -12.20
N PHE A 285 -24.15 -15.19 -11.45
CA PHE A 285 -23.50 -16.49 -11.33
C PHE A 285 -24.30 -17.56 -12.09
N TYR A 286 -23.61 -18.58 -12.57
CA TYR A 286 -24.20 -19.77 -13.16
C TYR A 286 -23.47 -21.03 -12.66
N LYS A 287 -24.12 -22.17 -12.79
CA LYS A 287 -23.52 -23.48 -12.50
C LYS A 287 -22.93 -24.04 -13.80
N ASP A 288 -21.65 -24.38 -13.79
CA ASP A 288 -21.00 -24.99 -14.96
C ASP A 288 -21.36 -26.48 -15.10
N GLU A 289 -20.84 -27.14 -16.14
CA GLU A 289 -21.11 -28.55 -16.44
C GLU A 289 -20.63 -29.51 -15.33
N LYS A 290 -19.62 -29.12 -14.56
CA LYS A 290 -19.06 -29.91 -13.45
C LYS A 290 -19.76 -29.65 -12.13
N GLY A 291 -20.54 -28.57 -12.08
CA GLY A 291 -21.33 -28.16 -10.93
C GLY A 291 -20.67 -27.10 -10.05
N ALA A 292 -19.54 -26.55 -10.48
CA ALA A 292 -18.95 -25.37 -9.84
C ALA A 292 -19.81 -24.13 -10.14
N ILE A 293 -19.79 -23.16 -9.23
CA ILE A 293 -20.48 -21.88 -9.42
C ILE A 293 -19.48 -20.87 -9.96
N VAL A 294 -19.84 -20.23 -11.07
CA VAL A 294 -18.97 -19.36 -11.86
C VAL A 294 -19.65 -18.01 -12.03
N ALA A 295 -18.89 -16.93 -11.82
CA ALA A 295 -19.32 -15.58 -12.13
C ALA A 295 -19.04 -15.24 -13.60
N LYS A 296 -20.05 -14.69 -14.27
CA LYS A 296 -19.99 -14.25 -15.66
C LYS A 296 -19.48 -12.81 -15.75
N LEU A 297 -18.26 -12.59 -16.27
CA LEU A 297 -17.53 -11.32 -16.06
C LEU A 297 -17.17 -10.52 -17.31
N ALA A 298 -17.76 -10.82 -18.47
CA ALA A 298 -17.47 -10.13 -19.73
C ALA A 298 -17.37 -8.59 -19.56
N PRO A 299 -16.29 -7.95 -20.06
CA PRO A 299 -15.25 -8.48 -20.94
C PRO A 299 -14.09 -9.23 -20.23
N LEU A 300 -14.09 -9.33 -18.90
CA LEU A 300 -13.10 -10.12 -18.17
C LEU A 300 -13.39 -11.62 -18.30
N PRO A 301 -12.36 -12.48 -18.17
CA PRO A 301 -12.58 -13.92 -18.04
C PRO A 301 -13.47 -14.23 -16.85
N ASP A 302 -14.36 -15.21 -17.03
CA ASP A 302 -15.19 -15.75 -15.97
C ASP A 302 -14.35 -16.30 -14.82
N LYS A 303 -14.96 -16.35 -13.63
CA LYS A 303 -14.27 -16.71 -12.40
C LYS A 303 -15.10 -17.69 -11.59
N VAL A 304 -14.52 -18.86 -11.30
CA VAL A 304 -15.12 -19.77 -10.31
C VAL A 304 -15.20 -19.03 -8.98
N VAL A 305 -16.39 -19.03 -8.37
CA VAL A 305 -16.68 -18.42 -7.06
C VAL A 305 -17.08 -19.45 -6.02
N LEU A 306 -17.41 -20.69 -6.40
CA LEU A 306 -17.56 -21.82 -5.49
C LEU A 306 -17.21 -23.11 -6.24
N ARG A 307 -16.51 -24.03 -5.58
CA ARG A 307 -16.19 -25.34 -6.18
C ARG A 307 -17.42 -26.25 -6.24
N GLU A 308 -17.33 -27.29 -7.05
CA GLU A 308 -18.37 -28.32 -7.24
C GLU A 308 -18.75 -29.06 -5.94
N ASP A 309 -17.77 -29.23 -5.04
CA ASP A 309 -17.92 -29.84 -3.72
C ASP A 309 -18.49 -28.88 -2.66
N GLY A 310 -18.81 -27.63 -3.05
CA GLY A 310 -19.30 -26.59 -2.15
C GLY A 310 -18.19 -25.88 -1.35
N THR A 311 -16.92 -26.22 -1.59
CA THR A 311 -15.79 -25.61 -0.87
C THR A 311 -15.58 -24.16 -1.28
N SER A 312 -15.53 -23.25 -0.30
CA SER A 312 -15.17 -21.84 -0.46
C SER A 312 -13.71 -21.68 -0.90
N ILE A 313 -13.45 -20.74 -1.79
CA ILE A 313 -12.10 -20.34 -2.20
C ILE A 313 -11.86 -18.86 -1.87
N TYR A 314 -10.66 -18.34 -2.17
CA TYR A 314 -10.28 -16.96 -1.84
C TYR A 314 -11.31 -15.93 -2.29
N ILE A 315 -11.79 -16.00 -3.53
CA ILE A 315 -12.76 -15.02 -4.02
C ILE A 315 -14.10 -15.12 -3.28
N SER A 316 -14.54 -16.32 -2.89
CA SER A 316 -15.76 -16.48 -2.10
C SER A 316 -15.63 -15.78 -0.76
N ASN A 317 -14.47 -15.91 -0.13
CA ASN A 317 -14.18 -15.30 1.16
C ASN A 317 -14.07 -13.78 1.05
N ASP A 318 -13.34 -13.28 0.05
CA ASP A 318 -13.17 -11.85 -0.18
C ASP A 318 -14.47 -11.15 -0.55
N LEU A 319 -15.39 -11.85 -1.22
CA LEU A 319 -16.73 -11.36 -1.47
C LEU A 319 -17.48 -11.03 -0.15
N VAL A 320 -17.41 -11.95 0.81
CA VAL A 320 -18.03 -11.77 2.14
C VAL A 320 -17.29 -10.72 2.95
N LEU A 321 -15.97 -10.82 3.01
CA LEU A 321 -15.15 -9.95 3.85
C LEU A 321 -15.16 -8.50 3.35
N THR A 322 -15.10 -8.27 2.04
CA THR A 322 -15.17 -6.91 1.48
C THR A 322 -16.53 -6.28 1.76
N LYS A 323 -17.62 -7.04 1.57
CA LYS A 323 -18.96 -6.58 1.96
C LYS A 323 -19.01 -6.22 3.44
N HIS A 324 -18.49 -7.08 4.32
CA HIS A 324 -18.41 -6.80 5.74
C HIS A 324 -17.61 -5.52 6.05
N LYS A 325 -16.42 -5.35 5.47
CA LYS A 325 -15.58 -4.16 5.66
C LYS A 325 -16.32 -2.89 5.29
N VAL A 326 -16.88 -2.83 4.08
CA VAL A 326 -17.53 -1.61 3.57
C VAL A 326 -18.79 -1.28 4.36
N GLU A 327 -19.65 -2.25 4.63
CA GLU A 327 -20.95 -2.03 5.29
C GLU A 327 -20.80 -1.82 6.81
N HIS A 328 -19.96 -2.60 7.49
CA HIS A 328 -19.78 -2.51 8.93
C HIS A 328 -19.04 -1.24 9.34
N TYR A 329 -17.95 -0.92 8.64
CA TYR A 329 -17.13 0.25 8.96
C TYR A 329 -17.62 1.53 8.28
N LYS A 330 -18.59 1.43 7.34
CA LYS A 330 -19.15 2.56 6.58
C LYS A 330 -18.04 3.31 5.83
N LEU A 331 -17.33 2.58 4.98
CA LEU A 331 -16.14 3.09 4.29
C LEU A 331 -16.52 3.97 3.11
N ASP A 332 -15.86 5.12 2.98
CA ASP A 332 -15.88 5.97 1.78
C ASP A 332 -14.81 5.54 0.77
N LEU A 333 -13.79 4.82 1.23
CA LEU A 333 -12.73 4.24 0.41
C LEU A 333 -12.16 2.99 1.11
N ASN A 334 -11.93 1.93 0.36
CA ASN A 334 -11.37 0.67 0.83
C ASN A 334 -10.21 0.27 -0.09
N ILE A 335 -8.99 0.40 0.41
CA ILE A 335 -7.75 0.21 -0.36
C ILE A 335 -7.13 -1.14 -0.02
N PHE A 336 -6.92 -1.96 -1.04
CA PHE A 336 -6.21 -3.23 -0.96
C PHE A 336 -4.79 -3.04 -1.47
N VAL A 337 -3.79 -3.13 -0.60
CA VAL A 337 -2.38 -3.05 -0.98
C VAL A 337 -1.88 -4.45 -1.31
N VAL A 338 -1.95 -4.85 -2.59
CA VAL A 338 -1.64 -6.23 -3.01
C VAL A 338 -0.72 -6.24 -4.24
N ALA A 339 0.19 -7.20 -4.29
CA ALA A 339 1.15 -7.34 -5.38
C ALA A 339 0.46 -7.51 -6.76
N SER A 340 1.12 -7.05 -7.81
CA SER A 340 0.60 -7.00 -9.18
C SER A 340 0.28 -8.35 -9.80
N GLU A 341 0.77 -9.45 -9.21
CA GLU A 341 0.38 -10.81 -9.57
C GLU A 341 -1.14 -11.05 -9.40
N GLN A 342 -1.84 -10.21 -8.62
CA GLN A 342 -3.27 -10.29 -8.37
C GLN A 342 -4.11 -9.22 -9.11
N ASP A 343 -3.54 -8.50 -10.08
CA ASP A 343 -4.27 -7.43 -10.81
C ASP A 343 -5.57 -7.94 -11.46
N LEU A 344 -5.53 -9.08 -12.14
CA LEU A 344 -6.73 -9.66 -12.76
C LEU A 344 -7.74 -10.10 -11.69
N TYR A 345 -7.24 -10.62 -10.56
CA TYR A 345 -8.09 -11.08 -9.46
C TYR A 345 -8.93 -9.95 -8.88
N PHE A 346 -8.33 -8.81 -8.56
CA PHE A 346 -9.07 -7.66 -8.02
C PHE A 346 -10.04 -7.05 -9.03
N LYS A 347 -9.66 -6.99 -10.32
CA LYS A 347 -10.58 -6.60 -11.40
C LYS A 347 -11.82 -7.51 -11.44
N GLN A 348 -11.62 -8.83 -11.32
CA GLN A 348 -12.72 -9.79 -11.26
C GLN A 348 -13.58 -9.58 -10.01
N LEU A 349 -12.97 -9.43 -8.83
CA LEU A 349 -13.68 -9.21 -7.56
C LEU A 349 -14.55 -7.94 -7.61
N PHE A 350 -14.00 -6.82 -8.06
CA PHE A 350 -14.75 -5.55 -8.14
C PHE A 350 -15.85 -5.61 -9.20
N ARG A 351 -15.61 -6.28 -10.32
CA ARG A 351 -16.64 -6.51 -11.35
C ARG A 351 -17.80 -7.35 -10.83
N ILE A 352 -17.55 -8.34 -9.96
CA ILE A 352 -18.62 -9.10 -9.32
C ILE A 352 -19.51 -8.18 -8.48
N PHE A 353 -18.93 -7.29 -7.66
CA PHE A 353 -19.73 -6.36 -6.86
C PHE A 353 -20.57 -5.40 -7.70
N GLU A 354 -20.01 -4.89 -8.80
CA GLU A 354 -20.72 -4.06 -9.77
C GLU A 354 -21.92 -4.82 -10.38
N LEU A 355 -21.71 -6.04 -10.87
CA LEU A 355 -22.77 -6.85 -11.48
C LEU A 355 -23.85 -7.29 -10.48
N LEU A 356 -23.49 -7.52 -9.22
CA LEU A 356 -24.44 -7.75 -8.14
C LEU A 356 -25.24 -6.49 -7.77
N GLY A 357 -24.87 -5.31 -8.30
CA GLY A 357 -25.59 -4.05 -8.08
C GLY A 357 -25.29 -3.38 -6.74
N TYR A 358 -24.16 -3.71 -6.10
CA TYR A 358 -23.76 -3.07 -4.85
C TYR A 358 -23.37 -1.61 -5.11
N LYS A 359 -24.16 -0.63 -4.66
CA LYS A 359 -23.88 0.80 -4.89
C LYS A 359 -22.49 1.25 -4.42
N TRP A 360 -21.95 0.58 -3.40
CA TRP A 360 -20.64 0.88 -2.85
C TRP A 360 -19.48 0.22 -3.62
N HIS A 361 -19.73 -0.50 -4.72
CA HIS A 361 -18.66 -1.21 -5.46
C HIS A 361 -17.50 -0.27 -5.84
N SER A 362 -17.80 0.99 -6.18
CA SER A 362 -16.85 2.01 -6.63
C SER A 362 -15.94 2.56 -5.53
N VAL A 363 -16.16 2.22 -4.26
CA VAL A 363 -15.30 2.65 -3.15
C VAL A 363 -14.10 1.73 -2.94
N ASN A 364 -14.01 0.63 -3.68
CA ASN A 364 -12.92 -0.35 -3.54
C ASN A 364 -11.81 -0.07 -4.55
N GLU A 365 -10.57 0.02 -4.08
CA GLU A 365 -9.40 0.33 -4.90
C GLU A 365 -8.28 -0.69 -4.67
N HIS A 366 -7.66 -1.15 -5.76
CA HIS A 366 -6.50 -2.03 -5.69
C HIS A 366 -5.22 -1.21 -5.91
N LEU A 367 -4.49 -0.98 -4.83
CA LEU A 367 -3.15 -0.41 -4.89
C LEU A 367 -2.14 -1.51 -5.26
N SER A 368 -2.05 -1.76 -6.56
CA SER A 368 -1.13 -2.72 -7.15
C SER A 368 0.33 -2.30 -7.00
N TYR A 369 1.19 -3.23 -6.58
CA TYR A 369 2.63 -2.99 -6.47
C TYR A 369 3.51 -4.13 -7.03
N GLY A 370 4.69 -3.80 -7.53
CA GLY A 370 5.65 -4.76 -8.11
C GLY A 370 6.40 -5.58 -7.05
N LEU A 371 7.05 -6.65 -7.48
CA LEU A 371 7.79 -7.53 -6.57
C LEU A 371 9.13 -6.94 -6.14
N VAL A 372 9.65 -7.44 -5.02
CA VAL A 372 11.04 -7.22 -4.62
C VAL A 372 11.89 -8.39 -5.11
N LEU A 373 12.93 -8.07 -5.86
CA LEU A 373 13.91 -8.98 -6.40
C LEU A 373 15.24 -8.80 -5.67
N LEU A 374 15.98 -9.89 -5.53
CA LEU A 374 17.36 -9.89 -5.05
C LEU A 374 18.27 -10.31 -6.21
N ARG A 375 19.57 -9.99 -6.13
CA ARG A 375 20.55 -10.32 -7.20
C ARG A 375 20.61 -11.82 -7.51
N GLU A 376 20.32 -12.68 -6.54
CA GLU A 376 20.34 -14.15 -6.68
C GLU A 376 19.06 -14.74 -7.32
N GLY A 377 18.10 -13.90 -7.75
CA GLY A 377 16.88 -14.31 -8.46
C GLY A 377 15.59 -14.20 -7.64
N LYS A 378 14.52 -14.87 -8.09
CA LYS A 378 13.20 -14.86 -7.43
C LYS A 378 13.22 -15.59 -6.08
N LEU A 379 12.54 -15.02 -5.09
CA LEU A 379 12.32 -15.58 -3.75
C LEU A 379 11.59 -16.94 -3.82
N LYS A 380 12.17 -18.01 -3.26
CA LYS A 380 11.55 -19.36 -3.21
C LYS A 380 11.37 -19.87 -1.78
N SER A 381 10.18 -19.70 -1.20
CA SER A 381 9.91 -20.08 0.20
C SER A 381 10.04 -21.58 0.50
N ARG A 382 9.77 -22.45 -0.49
CA ARG A 382 9.81 -23.92 -0.32
C ARG A 382 11.24 -24.50 -0.30
N GLU A 383 12.22 -23.72 -0.71
CA GLU A 383 13.64 -24.11 -0.73
C GLU A 383 14.44 -23.45 0.42
N GLY A 384 13.80 -22.66 1.29
CA GLY A 384 14.48 -21.93 2.37
C GLY A 384 15.31 -20.72 1.92
N LYS A 385 15.23 -20.33 0.65
CA LYS A 385 16.03 -19.24 0.03
C LYS A 385 15.36 -17.86 0.08
N VAL A 386 14.45 -17.65 1.03
CA VAL A 386 13.76 -16.35 1.17
C VAL A 386 14.40 -15.61 2.32
N ILE A 387 14.85 -14.39 2.05
CA ILE A 387 15.35 -13.51 3.11
C ILE A 387 14.15 -13.13 3.99
N ASP A 388 14.20 -13.62 5.22
CA ASP A 388 13.30 -13.30 6.31
C ASP A 388 13.36 -11.80 6.64
N ALA A 389 12.23 -11.23 7.06
CA ALA A 389 12.15 -9.81 7.38
C ALA A 389 13.06 -9.41 8.55
N ASP A 390 13.13 -10.23 9.60
CA ASP A 390 13.98 -9.97 10.76
C ASP A 390 15.45 -10.07 10.36
N ASP A 391 15.82 -11.12 9.59
CA ASP A 391 17.20 -11.32 9.15
C ASP A 391 17.67 -10.18 8.24
N LEU A 392 16.77 -9.64 7.39
CA LEU A 392 17.08 -8.47 6.59
C LEU A 392 17.32 -7.24 7.46
N ILE A 393 16.45 -6.98 8.45
CA ILE A 393 16.60 -5.85 9.36
C ILE A 393 17.92 -6.00 10.15
N ASP A 394 18.25 -7.20 10.63
CA ASP A 394 19.50 -7.50 11.31
C ASP A 394 20.72 -7.24 10.43
N ASN A 395 20.71 -7.74 9.19
CA ASN A 395 21.79 -7.55 8.23
C ASN A 395 22.02 -6.06 7.93
N VAL A 396 20.97 -5.32 7.60
CA VAL A 396 21.07 -3.88 7.30
C VAL A 396 21.47 -3.09 8.55
N SER A 397 21.02 -3.49 9.74
CA SER A 397 21.45 -2.87 11.01
C SER A 397 22.93 -3.10 11.26
N GLU A 398 23.44 -4.30 11.01
CA GLU A 398 24.87 -4.61 11.16
C GLU A 398 25.73 -3.80 10.17
N LEU A 399 25.27 -3.64 8.92
CA LEU A 399 25.92 -2.74 7.96
C LEU A 399 25.94 -1.28 8.47
N ALA A 400 24.82 -0.80 9.03
CA ALA A 400 24.74 0.54 9.61
C ALA A 400 25.69 0.70 10.82
N LYS A 401 25.80 -0.29 11.71
CA LYS A 401 26.74 -0.25 12.85
C LYS A 401 28.18 -0.07 12.39
N ARG A 402 28.61 -0.86 11.41
CA ARG A 402 29.96 -0.78 10.85
C ARG A 402 30.23 0.61 10.28
N GLU A 403 29.24 1.21 9.64
CA GLU A 403 29.37 2.54 9.04
C GLU A 403 29.40 3.66 10.10
N ILE A 404 28.62 3.55 11.17
CA ILE A 404 28.68 4.46 12.33
C ILE A 404 30.06 4.41 13.00
N LEU A 405 30.56 3.20 13.28
CA LEU A 405 31.81 2.99 14.01
C LEU A 405 33.06 3.50 13.28
N LYS A 406 33.00 3.71 11.95
CA LYS A 406 34.06 4.39 11.19
C LYS A 406 34.18 5.88 11.53
N ARG A 407 33.11 6.50 12.01
CA ARG A 407 33.02 7.96 12.22
C ARG A 407 32.98 8.35 13.70
N THR A 408 32.44 7.51 14.56
CA THR A 408 32.27 7.84 15.99
C THR A 408 32.26 6.58 16.87
N LYS A 409 32.58 6.78 18.16
CA LYS A 409 32.42 5.75 19.20
C LYS A 409 31.20 6.09 20.04
N LEU A 410 30.33 5.12 20.23
CA LEU A 410 29.09 5.25 20.98
C LEU A 410 28.99 4.15 22.04
N SER A 411 28.09 4.33 23.01
CA SER A 411 27.68 3.22 23.88
C SER A 411 27.02 2.11 23.06
N LYS A 412 26.99 0.89 23.59
CA LYS A 412 26.35 -0.24 22.90
C LYS A 412 24.87 0.05 22.63
N GLU A 413 24.15 0.56 23.63
CA GLU A 413 22.71 0.87 23.51
C GLU A 413 22.44 1.93 22.44
N GLU A 414 23.24 2.99 22.41
CA GLU A 414 23.07 4.07 21.44
C GLU A 414 23.43 3.60 20.01
N LEU A 415 24.49 2.79 19.88
CA LEU A 415 24.88 2.20 18.60
C LEU A 415 23.75 1.31 18.03
N GLU A 416 23.17 0.43 18.86
CA GLU A 416 22.06 -0.45 18.45
C GLU A 416 20.83 0.36 18.04
N SER A 417 20.45 1.37 18.83
CA SER A 417 19.29 2.21 18.54
C SER A 417 19.46 3.01 17.24
N ARG A 418 20.62 3.66 17.04
CA ARG A 418 20.90 4.43 15.82
C ARG A 418 20.99 3.51 14.60
N ALA A 419 21.64 2.37 14.71
CA ALA A 419 21.76 1.41 13.63
C ALA A 419 20.40 0.88 13.17
N LEU A 420 19.51 0.55 14.12
CA LEU A 420 18.15 0.13 13.78
C LEU A 420 17.38 1.25 13.07
N ALA A 421 17.44 2.49 13.58
CA ALA A 421 16.76 3.64 12.95
C ALA A 421 17.25 3.89 11.51
N ILE A 422 18.57 3.79 11.28
CA ILE A 422 19.19 3.92 9.96
C ILE A 422 18.78 2.76 9.04
N ALA A 423 18.76 1.52 9.55
CA ALA A 423 18.35 0.36 8.79
C ALA A 423 16.89 0.42 8.35
N LEU A 424 15.99 0.82 9.25
CA LEU A 424 14.57 1.00 8.93
C LEU A 424 14.36 2.10 7.89
N ALA A 425 15.08 3.21 7.98
CA ALA A 425 15.05 4.27 6.98
C ALA A 425 15.58 3.79 5.62
N ALA A 426 16.71 3.07 5.60
CA ALA A 426 17.28 2.49 4.39
C ALA A 426 16.30 1.54 3.69
N ILE A 427 15.67 0.62 4.44
CA ILE A 427 14.69 -0.33 3.91
C ILE A 427 13.47 0.42 3.39
N LYS A 428 12.78 1.21 4.22
CA LYS A 428 11.53 1.89 3.85
C LYS A 428 11.73 2.83 2.68
N PHE A 429 12.79 3.65 2.71
CA PHE A 429 13.07 4.59 1.61
C PHE A 429 13.35 3.86 0.30
N SER A 430 14.10 2.75 0.33
CA SER A 430 14.37 1.94 -0.87
C SER A 430 13.09 1.35 -1.47
N MET A 431 12.12 1.00 -0.63
CA MET A 431 10.81 0.49 -1.09
C MET A 431 9.90 1.61 -1.64
N LEU A 432 9.98 2.82 -1.07
CA LEU A 432 9.08 3.93 -1.37
C LEU A 432 9.57 4.87 -2.48
N ARG A 433 10.88 4.96 -2.73
CA ARG A 433 11.45 5.85 -3.77
C ARG A 433 11.14 5.40 -5.20
N VAL A 434 10.69 4.16 -5.37
CA VAL A 434 10.38 3.57 -6.67
C VAL A 434 8.86 3.57 -6.84
N ASP A 435 8.40 3.90 -8.04
CA ASP A 435 6.98 3.80 -8.41
C ASP A 435 6.41 2.43 -7.94
N PRO A 436 5.30 2.43 -7.18
CA PRO A 436 4.73 1.21 -6.61
C PRO A 436 4.57 0.08 -7.63
N LYS A 437 4.19 0.37 -8.88
CA LYS A 437 3.92 -0.66 -9.91
C LYS A 437 5.19 -1.34 -10.44
N LYS A 438 6.37 -0.75 -10.24
CA LYS A 438 7.64 -1.30 -10.74
C LYS A 438 8.23 -2.34 -9.79
N ASN A 439 8.86 -3.36 -10.34
CA ASN A 439 9.70 -4.27 -9.55
C ASN A 439 10.90 -3.51 -8.99
N ILE A 440 11.32 -3.86 -7.78
CA ILE A 440 12.49 -3.26 -7.11
C ILE A 440 13.58 -4.32 -7.02
N LEU A 441 14.80 -3.97 -7.40
CA LEU A 441 15.99 -4.72 -7.04
C LEU A 441 16.50 -4.17 -5.71
N PHE A 442 16.46 -4.96 -4.65
CA PHE A 442 16.97 -4.55 -3.34
C PHE A 442 18.41 -4.99 -3.15
N GLU A 443 19.29 -4.03 -2.86
CA GLU A 443 20.73 -4.24 -2.62
C GLU A 443 21.06 -3.67 -1.22
N PRO A 444 21.16 -4.52 -0.17
CA PRO A 444 21.38 -4.08 1.21
C PRO A 444 22.55 -3.10 1.36
N GLU A 445 23.68 -3.39 0.71
CA GLU A 445 24.91 -2.60 0.81
C GLU A 445 24.74 -1.19 0.24
N LYS A 446 23.97 -1.03 -0.83
CA LYS A 446 23.66 0.29 -1.41
C LYS A 446 22.64 1.05 -0.59
N SER A 447 21.72 0.34 0.07
CA SER A 447 20.62 0.96 0.82
C SER A 447 21.09 1.77 2.04
N VAL A 448 22.22 1.38 2.64
CA VAL A 448 22.80 2.04 3.82
C VAL A 448 23.79 3.17 3.48
N SER A 449 23.96 3.50 2.19
CA SER A 449 24.84 4.59 1.76
C SER A 449 24.39 5.93 2.34
N PHE A 450 25.34 6.73 2.83
CA PHE A 450 25.14 8.13 3.24
C PHE A 450 25.24 9.10 2.06
N GLU A 451 25.52 8.61 0.87
CA GLU A 451 25.59 9.39 -0.36
C GLU A 451 24.41 9.04 -1.28
N GLY A 452 23.86 10.06 -1.95
CA GLY A 452 22.78 9.94 -2.92
C GLY A 452 21.37 9.92 -2.30
N SER A 453 20.38 9.48 -3.08
CA SER A 453 18.99 9.41 -2.64
C SER A 453 18.73 8.15 -1.81
N THR A 454 19.00 8.22 -0.51
CA THR A 454 18.81 7.11 0.45
C THR A 454 18.11 7.60 1.73
N GLY A 455 17.53 6.66 2.49
CA GLY A 455 16.95 6.96 3.79
C GLY A 455 17.96 7.51 4.80
N PRO A 456 19.16 6.90 4.92
CA PRO A 456 20.23 7.42 5.79
C PRO A 456 20.66 8.84 5.43
N TYR A 457 20.73 9.20 4.14
CA TYR A 457 21.06 10.57 3.72
C TYR A 457 20.03 11.60 4.23
N ILE A 458 18.73 11.27 4.18
CA ILE A 458 17.67 12.14 4.71
C ILE A 458 17.81 12.30 6.22
N GLN A 459 18.04 11.20 6.96
CA GLN A 459 18.25 11.27 8.41
C GLN A 459 19.50 12.09 8.77
N TYR A 460 20.57 11.94 8.00
CA TYR A 460 21.80 12.71 8.20
C TYR A 460 21.62 14.20 7.91
N THR A 461 20.77 14.57 6.95
CA THR A 461 20.46 15.98 6.65
C THR A 461 19.55 16.61 7.71
N TYR A 462 18.71 15.80 8.35
CA TYR A 462 17.81 16.23 9.43
C TYR A 462 18.53 16.42 10.78
N ALA A 463 19.47 15.53 11.10
CA ALA A 463 20.22 15.52 12.36
C ALA A 463 21.30 16.60 12.40
#